data_AF-A0A0F8XS77-F1
#
_entry.id   AF-A0A0F8XS77-F1
#
_cell.length_a   1.000
_cell.length_b   1.000
_cell.length_c   1.000
_cell.angle_alpha   90.00
_cell.angle_beta   90.00
_cell.angle_gamma   90.00
#
_symmetry.space_group_name_H-M   'P 1'
#
loop_
_entity.id
_entity.type
_entity.pdbx_description
1 polymer ?
#
loop_
_entity_poly.entity_id
_entity_poly.type
_entity_poly.pdbx_seq_one_letter_code
_entity_poly.pdbx_strand_id
1 'polypeptide(L)'
;MIEPNGTSEKGYYENIIVICPTCKSKKNLKIPTKIINQSKQLTTVSIPSGTVCDHGFQSFVDKNFKIRGYQRVDFEFAKMEFFEGGGDIDDGYIQDEETTSLSSLPLFKDIIKLLRSYVDTKEILGSGLFSIEGNVLYSSLPSNTLFSITKEFEVRSEKKLSNLKKMYLELENNQKICSNYIEIQKMRFALVLFFAHTVKLGMGNLYLNDLVKKIKELEG
;
A
#
# COMPACT_ATOMS: atom_id res chain seq x y z
N MET A 1 -52.55 13.92 -17.53
CA MET A 1 -51.74 13.50 -16.37
C MET A 1 -51.28 12.09 -16.64
N ILE A 2 -50.02 11.92 -17.04
CA ILE A 2 -49.38 10.62 -17.23
C ILE A 2 -48.14 10.68 -16.34
N GLU A 3 -48.17 9.92 -15.25
CA GLU A 3 -47.03 9.75 -14.34
C GLU A 3 -46.01 8.80 -14.98
N PRO A 4 -44.70 9.10 -14.93
CA PRO A 4 -43.69 8.23 -15.51
C PRO A 4 -43.36 7.08 -14.56
N ASN A 5 -43.29 5.90 -15.16
CA ASN A 5 -42.91 4.62 -14.58
C ASN A 5 -41.69 4.69 -13.65
N GLY A 6 -41.91 4.27 -12.40
CA GLY A 6 -40.85 3.86 -11.47
C GLY A 6 -40.12 2.63 -12.02
N THR A 7 -38.86 2.82 -12.39
CA THR A 7 -37.97 1.72 -12.77
C THR A 7 -37.36 1.17 -11.48
N SER A 8 -37.80 -0.02 -11.06
CA SER A 8 -37.28 -0.69 -9.87
C SER A 8 -35.88 -1.29 -10.14
N GLU A 9 -34.83 -0.63 -9.63
CA GLU A 9 -33.44 -1.09 -9.65
C GLU A 9 -33.22 -2.30 -8.72
N LYS A 10 -33.41 -3.53 -9.21
CA LYS A 10 -32.99 -4.75 -8.52
C LYS A 10 -31.69 -5.28 -9.14
N GLY A 11 -30.62 -5.39 -8.35
CA GLY A 11 -29.55 -6.39 -8.60
C GLY A 11 -28.10 -5.93 -8.67
N TYR A 12 -27.70 -4.76 -8.14
CA TYR A 12 -26.31 -4.30 -8.26
C TYR A 12 -25.41 -4.52 -7.04
N TYR A 13 -25.95 -4.89 -5.87
CA TYR A 13 -25.21 -4.90 -4.61
C TYR A 13 -25.48 -6.16 -3.78
N GLU A 14 -24.43 -6.70 -3.16
CA GLU A 14 -24.49 -7.81 -2.20
C GLU A 14 -24.05 -7.33 -0.81
N ASN A 15 -24.62 -7.93 0.24
CA ASN A 15 -24.27 -7.59 1.62
C ASN A 15 -23.12 -8.48 2.10
N ILE A 16 -22.09 -7.88 2.66
CA ILE A 16 -21.02 -8.59 3.37
C ILE A 16 -20.90 -8.10 4.80
N ILE A 17 -20.61 -9.02 5.72
CA ILE A 17 -20.35 -8.71 7.12
C ILE A 17 -18.86 -8.48 7.30
N VAL A 18 -18.45 -7.23 7.46
CA VAL A 18 -17.05 -6.85 7.68
C VAL A 18 -16.75 -6.77 9.16
N ILE A 19 -15.65 -7.38 9.59
CA ILE A 19 -15.18 -7.36 10.97
C ILE A 19 -13.83 -6.63 11.01
N CYS A 20 -13.73 -5.57 11.80
CA CYS A 20 -12.47 -4.88 11.99
C CYS A 20 -11.42 -5.84 12.58
N PRO A 21 -10.24 -6.01 11.98
CA PRO A 21 -9.18 -6.86 12.53
C PRO A 21 -8.66 -6.35 13.88
N THR A 22 -8.68 -5.02 14.09
CA THR A 22 -8.15 -4.34 15.27
C THR A 22 -9.10 -4.44 16.48
N CYS A 23 -10.31 -3.88 16.40
CA CYS A 23 -11.23 -3.80 17.54
C CYS A 23 -12.40 -4.79 17.49
N LYS A 24 -12.49 -5.63 16.45
CA LYS A 24 -13.56 -6.62 16.23
C LYS A 24 -14.97 -6.06 16.05
N SER A 25 -15.13 -4.74 15.92
CA SER A 25 -16.39 -4.11 15.50
C SER A 25 -16.89 -4.68 14.17
N LYS A 26 -18.20 -4.86 14.05
CA LYS A 26 -18.84 -5.49 12.88
C LYS A 26 -19.78 -4.51 12.21
N LYS A 27 -19.79 -4.49 10.87
CA LYS A 27 -20.77 -3.74 10.10
C LYS A 27 -21.15 -4.47 8.81
N ASN A 28 -22.40 -4.35 8.43
CA ASN A 28 -22.88 -4.83 7.14
C ASN A 28 -22.59 -3.76 6.08
N LEU A 29 -21.82 -4.12 5.06
CA LEU A 29 -21.52 -3.25 3.93
C LEU A 29 -22.16 -3.81 2.66
N LYS A 30 -22.70 -2.91 1.84
CA LYS A 30 -23.23 -3.23 0.52
C LYS A 30 -22.13 -3.01 -0.52
N ILE A 31 -21.71 -4.06 -1.21
CA ILE A 31 -20.66 -3.99 -2.22
C ILE A 31 -21.23 -4.30 -3.60
N PRO A 32 -20.90 -3.49 -4.63
CA PRO A 32 -21.29 -3.78 -6.00
C PRO A 32 -20.77 -5.13 -6.48
N THR A 33 -21.66 -5.98 -7.01
CA THR A 33 -21.29 -7.31 -7.54
C THR A 33 -20.28 -7.23 -8.68
N LYS A 34 -20.31 -6.15 -9.45
CA LYS A 34 -19.38 -5.88 -10.56
C LYS A 34 -17.92 -5.78 -10.11
N ILE A 35 -17.64 -5.21 -8.93
CA ILE A 35 -16.27 -4.99 -8.44
C ILE A 35 -15.66 -6.32 -7.99
N ILE A 36 -16.46 -7.18 -7.34
CA ILE A 36 -16.00 -8.49 -6.86
C ILE A 36 -15.68 -9.44 -8.02
N ASN A 37 -16.43 -9.37 -9.11
CA ASN A 37 -16.28 -10.29 -10.25
C ASN A 37 -15.15 -9.92 -11.23
N GLN A 38 -14.52 -8.75 -11.07
CA GLN A 38 -13.40 -8.32 -11.92
C GLN A 38 -12.09 -9.03 -11.59
N SER A 39 -11.92 -9.53 -10.36
CA SER A 39 -10.69 -10.22 -9.95
C SER A 39 -10.74 -11.73 -10.26
N LYS A 40 -9.60 -12.32 -10.62
CA LYS A 40 -9.53 -13.76 -10.92
C LYS A 40 -9.73 -14.63 -9.66
N GLN A 41 -9.36 -14.15 -8.47
CA GLN A 41 -9.39 -14.92 -7.22
C GLN A 41 -10.00 -14.14 -6.03
N LEU A 42 -9.35 -13.06 -5.58
CA LEU A 42 -9.81 -12.23 -4.45
C LEU A 42 -9.85 -10.77 -4.85
N THR A 43 -10.85 -10.07 -4.33
CA THR A 43 -11.02 -8.63 -4.50
C THR A 43 -10.64 -7.94 -3.21
N THR A 44 -9.64 -7.07 -3.28
CA THR A 44 -9.24 -6.22 -2.15
C THR A 44 -10.20 -5.05 -2.05
N VAL A 45 -10.80 -4.89 -0.88
CA VAL A 45 -11.73 -3.79 -0.57
C VAL A 45 -11.12 -2.98 0.57
N SER A 46 -10.75 -1.73 0.28
CA SER A 46 -10.29 -0.79 1.30
C SER A 46 -11.47 -0.27 2.12
N ILE A 47 -11.39 -0.40 3.44
CA ILE A 47 -12.38 0.05 4.40
C ILE A 47 -11.75 1.22 5.18
N PRO A 48 -12.09 2.48 4.88
CA PRO A 48 -11.56 3.62 5.60
C PRO A 48 -12.15 3.72 7.01
N SER A 49 -11.44 4.41 7.92
CA SER A 49 -11.94 4.77 9.24
C SER A 49 -13.27 5.52 9.15
N GLY A 50 -14.06 5.40 10.22
CA GLY A 50 -15.43 5.87 10.25
C GLY A 50 -16.41 4.98 9.47
N THR A 51 -15.94 4.10 8.58
CA THR A 51 -16.84 3.17 7.87
C THR A 51 -17.36 2.10 8.81
N VAL A 52 -16.50 1.40 9.55
CA VAL A 52 -16.88 0.34 10.51
C VAL A 52 -16.60 0.77 11.95
N CYS A 53 -15.47 1.42 12.14
CA CYS A 53 -14.94 1.98 13.39
C CYS A 53 -13.82 2.97 13.01
N ASP A 54 -13.12 3.53 13.98
CA ASP A 54 -12.06 4.52 13.74
C ASP A 54 -10.76 3.94 13.16
N HIS A 55 -10.70 2.63 12.89
CA HIS A 55 -9.57 1.99 12.22
C HIS A 55 -9.84 1.81 10.72
N GLY A 56 -8.89 2.26 9.89
CA GLY A 56 -8.77 1.85 8.48
C GLY A 56 -8.20 0.43 8.36
N PHE A 57 -8.71 -0.36 7.42
CA PHE A 57 -8.21 -1.70 7.12
C PHE A 57 -8.62 -2.15 5.71
N GLN A 58 -7.97 -3.18 5.17
CA GLN A 58 -8.37 -3.82 3.92
C GLN A 58 -8.99 -5.18 4.19
N SER A 59 -9.98 -5.55 3.39
CA SER A 59 -10.67 -6.84 3.41
C SER A 59 -10.48 -7.56 2.08
N PHE A 60 -10.19 -8.86 2.12
CA PHE A 60 -10.09 -9.69 0.92
C PHE A 60 -11.39 -10.48 0.74
N VAL A 61 -12.15 -10.15 -0.30
CA VAL A 61 -13.47 -10.73 -0.57
C VAL A 61 -13.38 -11.68 -1.76
N ASP A 62 -13.89 -12.90 -1.61
CA ASP A 62 -13.96 -13.86 -2.71
C ASP A 62 -15.21 -13.67 -3.59
N LYS A 63 -15.30 -14.46 -4.68
CA LYS A 63 -16.44 -14.44 -5.61
C LYS A 63 -17.77 -14.87 -5.01
N ASN A 64 -17.75 -15.51 -3.84
CA ASN A 64 -18.95 -15.88 -3.09
C ASN A 64 -19.30 -14.82 -2.03
N PHE A 65 -18.74 -13.62 -2.14
CA PHE A 65 -18.96 -12.50 -1.21
C PHE A 65 -18.54 -12.83 0.22
N LYS A 66 -17.62 -13.79 0.40
CA LYS A 66 -17.08 -14.19 1.68
C LYS A 66 -15.71 -13.56 1.91
N ILE A 67 -15.52 -12.99 3.09
CA ILE A 67 -14.23 -12.45 3.49
C ILE A 67 -13.28 -13.60 3.81
N ARG A 68 -12.09 -13.56 3.21
CA ARG A 68 -11.02 -14.57 3.37
C ARG A 68 -9.88 -14.11 4.26
N GLY A 69 -9.74 -12.81 4.47
CA GLY A 69 -8.73 -12.24 5.34
C GLY A 69 -8.90 -10.74 5.47
N TYR A 70 -8.14 -10.19 6.41
CA TYR A 70 -8.04 -8.76 6.65
C TYR A 70 -6.57 -8.36 6.66
N GLN A 71 -6.29 -7.13 6.27
CA GLN A 71 -4.98 -6.51 6.43
C GLN A 71 -5.18 -5.21 7.21
N ARG A 72 -4.45 -5.05 8.31
CA ARG A 72 -4.47 -3.79 9.08
C ARG A 72 -3.73 -2.74 8.27
N VAL A 73 -4.25 -1.52 8.33
CA VAL A 73 -3.59 -0.35 7.76
C VAL A 73 -3.06 0.41 8.97
N ASP A 74 -1.75 0.30 9.23
CA ASP A 74 -1.13 0.97 10.40
C ASP A 74 -1.00 2.48 10.20
N PHE A 75 -1.11 2.95 8.96
CA PHE A 75 -1.13 4.37 8.59
C PHE A 75 -2.32 4.64 7.69
N GLU A 76 -3.34 5.30 8.23
CA GLU A 76 -4.37 5.89 7.40
C GLU A 76 -3.92 7.30 7.04
N PHE A 77 -3.66 7.52 5.75
CA PHE A 77 -3.47 8.87 5.25
C PHE A 77 -4.83 9.56 5.33
N ALA A 78 -5.02 10.42 6.35
CA ALA A 78 -6.07 11.41 6.32
C ALA A 78 -5.95 12.15 4.99
N LYS A 79 -6.95 11.96 4.10
CA LYS A 79 -7.10 12.59 2.78
C LYS A 79 -5.81 13.23 2.24
N MET A 80 -4.95 12.41 1.67
CA MET A 80 -4.04 12.87 0.62
C MET A 80 -4.09 11.85 -0.52
N GLU A 81 -5.30 11.64 -1.01
CA GLU A 81 -5.53 11.15 -2.36
C GLU A 81 -5.33 12.32 -3.33
N PHE A 82 -4.39 12.11 -4.26
CA PHE A 82 -4.47 12.55 -5.65
C PHE A 82 -4.93 13.99 -5.91
N PHE A 83 -4.04 14.97 -5.73
CA PHE A 83 -4.19 16.26 -6.41
C PHE A 83 -3.56 16.18 -7.81
N GLU A 84 -4.34 15.74 -8.80
CA GLU A 84 -4.33 16.46 -10.07
C GLU A 84 -5.06 17.79 -9.81
N GLY A 85 -4.37 18.92 -9.99
CA GLY A 85 -4.97 20.26 -10.01
C GLY A 85 -5.09 20.93 -8.63
N GLY A 86 -4.46 22.10 -8.48
CA GLY A 86 -4.27 22.79 -7.21
C GLY A 86 -5.52 23.32 -6.49
N GLY A 87 -5.28 23.75 -5.25
CA GLY A 87 -6.22 24.48 -4.40
C GLY A 87 -5.87 24.31 -2.93
N ASP A 88 -5.56 25.42 -2.25
CA ASP A 88 -5.27 25.51 -0.81
C ASP A 88 -6.41 24.96 0.06
N ILE A 89 -6.11 24.51 1.30
CA ILE A 89 -6.82 24.83 2.56
C ILE A 89 -6.18 24.09 3.76
N ASP A 90 -6.19 24.84 4.86
CA ASP A 90 -5.70 24.68 6.23
C ASP A 90 -6.57 23.75 7.13
N ASP A 91 -6.11 23.57 8.38
CA ASP A 91 -6.77 23.10 9.61
C ASP A 91 -6.81 21.59 10.00
N GLY A 92 -5.94 21.23 10.97
CA GLY A 92 -6.33 21.06 12.39
C GLY A 92 -6.76 19.69 12.98
N TYR A 93 -5.88 19.12 13.86
CA TYR A 93 -6.15 18.40 15.16
C TYR A 93 -6.73 16.93 15.12
N ILE A 94 -6.40 15.90 15.93
CA ILE A 94 -5.67 15.63 17.21
C ILE A 94 -5.02 14.20 17.21
N GLN A 95 -4.03 14.06 18.11
CA GLN A 95 -3.05 13.02 18.47
C GLN A 95 -3.50 11.59 18.84
N ASP A 96 -2.64 10.62 18.49
CA ASP A 96 -2.24 9.49 19.35
C ASP A 96 -0.68 9.41 19.36
N GLU A 97 -0.09 9.15 20.53
CA GLU A 97 1.21 9.70 20.97
C GLU A 97 2.50 8.92 20.60
N GLU A 98 2.47 7.80 19.85
CA GLU A 98 3.73 7.08 19.51
C GLU A 98 3.90 6.69 18.04
N THR A 99 2.89 6.86 17.18
CA THR A 99 2.96 6.48 15.74
C THR A 99 2.83 7.64 14.76
N THR A 100 2.56 8.86 15.26
CA THR A 100 2.17 10.03 14.45
C THR A 100 3.34 10.96 14.02
N SER A 101 4.60 10.48 13.93
CA SER A 101 5.74 11.41 13.79
C SER A 101 6.89 10.97 12.86
N LEU A 102 6.73 9.97 11.99
CA LEU A 102 7.80 9.64 11.02
C LEU A 102 7.52 10.20 9.63
N SER A 103 6.32 9.98 9.10
CA SER A 103 5.93 10.49 7.78
C SER A 103 5.71 12.00 7.72
N SER A 104 5.50 12.64 8.88
CA SER A 104 5.37 14.09 9.02
C SER A 104 6.72 14.82 9.04
N LEU A 105 7.82 14.11 9.27
CA LEU A 105 9.17 14.69 9.25
C LEU A 105 9.50 15.19 7.84
N PRO A 106 10.10 16.39 7.70
CA PRO A 106 10.53 16.94 6.41
C PRO A 106 11.35 15.94 5.59
N LEU A 107 12.25 15.21 6.24
CA LEU A 107 13.07 14.17 5.63
C LEU A 107 12.24 13.09 4.93
N PHE A 108 11.19 12.58 5.58
CA PHE A 108 10.36 11.53 4.98
C PHE A 108 9.50 12.06 3.83
N LYS A 109 9.09 13.33 3.87
CA LYS A 109 8.43 13.98 2.73
C LYS A 109 9.36 14.04 1.53
N ASP A 110 10.63 14.40 1.74
CA ASP A 110 11.64 14.45 0.68
C ASP A 110 11.98 13.05 0.14
N ILE A 111 12.09 12.05 1.03
CA ILE A 111 12.27 10.64 0.62
C ILE A 111 11.07 10.16 -0.21
N ILE A 112 9.83 10.45 0.19
CA ILE A 112 8.64 10.08 -0.57
C ILE A 112 8.64 10.79 -1.94
N LYS A 113 8.99 12.07 -1.99
CA LYS A 113 9.12 12.82 -3.25
C LYS A 113 10.17 12.21 -4.17
N LEU A 114 11.31 11.80 -3.61
CA LEU A 114 12.37 11.09 -4.33
C LEU A 114 11.88 9.72 -4.84
N LEU A 115 11.18 8.95 -4.01
CA LEU A 115 10.62 7.66 -4.41
C LEU A 115 9.62 7.80 -5.56
N ARG A 116 8.83 8.88 -5.57
CA ARG A 116 7.90 9.19 -6.66
C ARG A 116 8.64 9.56 -7.95
N SER A 117 9.71 10.35 -7.87
CA SER A 117 10.46 10.77 -9.06
C SER A 117 11.20 9.62 -9.76
N TYR A 118 11.45 8.50 -9.07
CA TYR A 118 11.98 7.29 -9.69
C TYR A 118 10.96 6.53 -10.53
N VAL A 119 9.67 6.75 -10.31
CA VAL A 119 8.59 6.04 -10.99
C VAL A 119 8.15 6.84 -12.20
N ASP A 120 8.98 6.93 -13.25
CA ASP A 120 8.50 7.57 -14.50
C ASP A 120 9.30 7.37 -15.80
N THR A 121 9.81 6.17 -16.12
CA THR A 121 10.61 6.01 -17.37
C THR A 121 10.46 4.65 -18.05
N LYS A 122 9.27 4.03 -18.00
CA LYS A 122 8.99 2.67 -18.53
C LYS A 122 9.82 1.53 -17.90
N GLU A 123 10.93 1.84 -17.22
CA GLU A 123 11.84 0.89 -16.59
C GLU A 123 11.48 0.61 -15.13
N ILE A 124 11.14 1.65 -14.37
CA ILE A 124 10.69 1.54 -12.98
C ILE A 124 9.18 1.71 -12.97
N LEU A 125 8.49 0.66 -12.53
CA LEU A 125 7.04 0.55 -12.51
C LEU A 125 6.44 0.89 -11.14
N GLY A 126 7.27 0.94 -10.11
CA GLY A 126 6.83 1.33 -8.78
C GLY A 126 7.99 1.34 -7.78
N SER A 127 7.75 1.98 -6.65
CA SER A 127 8.69 2.10 -5.54
C SER A 127 7.95 1.95 -4.22
N GLY A 128 8.67 1.55 -3.17
CA GLY A 128 8.08 1.39 -1.85
C GLY A 128 9.08 1.52 -0.72
N LEU A 129 8.58 1.92 0.43
CA LEU A 129 9.30 2.04 1.69
C LEU A 129 8.50 1.32 2.77
N PHE A 130 9.16 0.39 3.45
CA PHE A 130 8.54 -0.50 4.42
C PHE A 130 9.35 -0.53 5.71
N SER A 131 8.71 -0.86 6.83
CA SER A 131 9.42 -1.23 8.05
C SER A 131 10.02 -2.64 7.90
N ILE A 132 10.88 -3.05 8.85
CA ILE A 132 11.43 -4.41 8.84
C ILE A 132 10.38 -5.49 9.15
N GLU A 133 9.27 -5.10 9.79
CA GLU A 133 8.12 -5.96 10.08
C GLU A 133 7.18 -6.14 8.89
N GLY A 134 7.38 -5.40 7.79
CA GLY A 134 6.55 -5.46 6.59
C GLY A 134 5.47 -4.37 6.49
N ASN A 135 5.41 -3.46 7.48
CA ASN A 135 4.46 -2.35 7.48
C ASN A 135 4.80 -1.37 6.36
N VAL A 136 3.79 -0.84 5.67
CA VAL A 136 3.99 0.05 4.52
C VAL A 136 4.05 1.50 5.00
N LEU A 137 5.18 2.19 4.77
CA LEU A 137 5.31 3.64 4.98
C LEU A 137 4.93 4.41 3.71
N TYR A 138 5.28 3.87 2.55
CA TYR A 138 4.89 4.40 1.24
C TYR A 138 4.94 3.27 0.21
N SER A 139 4.04 3.29 -0.76
CA SER A 139 4.09 2.36 -1.91
C SER A 139 3.35 2.93 -3.11
N SER A 140 3.98 2.85 -4.28
CA SER A 140 3.32 2.95 -5.59
C SER A 140 3.25 1.60 -6.32
N LEU A 141 3.52 0.50 -5.61
CA LEU A 141 3.55 -0.84 -6.17
C LEU A 141 2.12 -1.34 -6.49
N PRO A 142 1.93 -2.12 -7.57
CA PRO A 142 0.66 -2.79 -7.83
C PRO A 142 0.21 -3.68 -6.67
N SER A 143 -1.09 -3.81 -6.44
CA SER A 143 -1.66 -4.47 -5.26
C SER A 143 -1.22 -5.93 -5.07
N ASN A 144 -1.13 -6.70 -6.16
CA ASN A 144 -0.62 -8.07 -6.13
C ASN A 144 0.87 -8.14 -5.76
N THR A 145 1.68 -7.25 -6.32
CA THR A 145 3.11 -7.16 -6.04
C THR A 145 3.35 -6.71 -4.60
N LEU A 146 2.60 -5.71 -4.12
CA LEU A 146 2.65 -5.20 -2.75
C LEU A 146 2.37 -6.32 -1.74
N PHE A 147 1.28 -7.07 -1.92
CA PHE A 147 0.92 -8.17 -1.03
C PHE A 147 2.02 -9.23 -0.93
N SER A 148 2.58 -9.64 -2.08
CA SER A 148 3.67 -10.62 -2.10
C SER A 148 4.91 -10.12 -1.37
N ILE A 149 5.28 -8.84 -1.54
CA ILE A 149 6.45 -8.24 -0.89
C ILE A 149 6.25 -8.10 0.62
N THR A 150 5.09 -7.59 1.06
CA THR A 150 4.78 -7.47 2.49
C THR A 150 4.85 -8.81 3.19
N LYS A 151 4.20 -9.84 2.62
CA LYS A 151 4.23 -11.20 3.18
C LYS A 151 5.64 -11.78 3.25
N GLU A 152 6.47 -11.52 2.24
CA GLU A 152 7.86 -11.95 2.22
C GLU A 152 8.68 -11.29 3.35
N PHE A 153 8.45 -10.01 3.63
CA PHE A 153 9.08 -9.31 4.76
C PHE A 153 8.60 -9.81 6.12
N GLU A 154 7.28 -10.01 6.28
CA GLU A 154 6.68 -10.57 7.50
C GLU A 154 7.31 -11.92 7.85
N VAL A 155 7.31 -12.87 6.90
CA VAL A 155 7.89 -14.21 7.10
C VAL A 155 9.37 -14.15 7.48
N ARG A 156 10.12 -13.20 6.93
CA ARG A 156 11.55 -13.03 7.24
C ARG A 156 11.77 -12.43 8.62
N SER A 157 10.94 -11.48 9.01
CA SER A 157 10.95 -10.89 10.35
C SER A 157 10.65 -11.96 11.40
N GLU A 158 9.58 -12.74 11.19
CA GLU A 158 9.19 -13.86 12.07
C GLU A 158 10.31 -14.90 12.23
N LYS A 159 10.94 -15.27 11.11
CA LYS A 159 12.04 -16.24 11.10
C LYS A 159 13.39 -15.68 11.56
N LYS A 160 13.44 -14.40 11.97
CA LYS A 160 14.67 -13.71 12.39
C LYS A 160 15.80 -13.81 11.36
N LEU A 161 15.46 -13.75 10.06
CA LEU A 161 16.43 -13.76 8.94
C LEU A 161 17.12 -12.39 8.79
N SER A 162 17.60 -11.83 9.90
CA SER A 162 18.13 -10.45 10.02
C SER A 162 19.50 -10.25 9.35
N ASN A 163 20.15 -11.33 8.91
CA ASN A 163 21.42 -11.33 8.21
C ASN A 163 21.31 -11.04 6.71
N LEU A 164 20.09 -10.96 6.15
CA LEU A 164 19.88 -10.67 4.74
C LEU A 164 19.83 -9.16 4.49
N LYS A 165 20.72 -8.66 3.63
CA LYS A 165 20.82 -7.23 3.30
C LYS A 165 19.90 -6.83 2.14
N LYS A 166 19.65 -7.74 1.20
CA LYS A 166 18.94 -7.47 -0.06
C LYS A 166 18.03 -8.63 -0.43
N MET A 167 17.04 -8.34 -1.27
CA MET A 167 16.27 -9.36 -1.98
C MET A 167 16.09 -9.00 -3.44
N TYR A 168 16.20 -10.02 -4.28
CA TYR A 168 15.98 -9.94 -5.71
C TYR A 168 14.96 -11.00 -6.10
N LEU A 169 13.86 -10.58 -6.69
CA LEU A 169 12.83 -11.47 -7.20
C LEU A 169 12.62 -11.19 -8.69
N GLU A 170 12.45 -12.25 -9.47
CA GLU A 170 11.97 -12.18 -10.85
C GLU A 170 10.59 -12.85 -10.90
N LEU A 171 9.61 -12.11 -11.39
CA LEU A 171 8.22 -12.58 -11.52
C LEU A 171 8.07 -13.39 -12.80
N GLU A 172 6.99 -14.17 -12.90
CA GLU A 172 6.69 -15.01 -14.08
C GLU A 172 6.63 -14.22 -15.40
N ASN A 173 6.26 -12.94 -15.35
CA ASN A 173 6.22 -12.04 -16.50
C ASN A 173 7.56 -11.31 -16.75
N ASN A 174 8.65 -11.81 -16.15
CA ASN A 174 10.01 -11.26 -16.19
C ASN A 174 10.17 -9.87 -15.56
N GLN A 175 9.15 -9.29 -14.93
CA GLN A 175 9.32 -8.09 -14.11
C GLN A 175 10.16 -8.42 -12.87
N LYS A 176 10.85 -7.42 -12.32
CA LYS A 176 11.81 -7.66 -11.24
C LYS A 176 11.52 -6.79 -10.04
N ILE A 177 11.80 -7.32 -8.87
CA ILE A 177 11.71 -6.59 -7.60
C ILE A 177 13.08 -6.63 -6.97
N CYS A 178 13.67 -5.46 -6.71
CA CYS A 178 14.89 -5.35 -5.93
C CYS A 178 14.57 -4.64 -4.63
N SER A 179 15.09 -5.15 -3.53
CA SER A 179 14.96 -4.52 -2.21
C SER A 179 16.29 -4.48 -1.48
N ASN A 180 16.44 -3.46 -0.63
CA ASN A 180 17.63 -3.26 0.19
C ASN A 180 17.20 -2.70 1.55
N TYR A 181 17.75 -3.26 2.62
CA TYR A 181 17.57 -2.65 3.94
C TYR A 181 18.49 -1.45 4.05
N ILE A 182 17.90 -0.31 4.43
CA ILE A 182 18.59 0.93 4.71
C ILE A 182 18.36 1.34 6.16
N GLU A 183 19.27 2.15 6.67
CA GLU A 183 19.14 2.78 7.97
C GLU A 183 18.92 4.27 7.73
N ILE A 184 17.84 4.81 8.27
CA ILE A 184 17.47 6.23 8.21
C ILE A 184 17.25 6.66 9.66
N GLN A 185 17.95 7.68 10.14
CA GLN A 185 17.87 8.18 11.53
C GLN A 185 17.95 7.07 12.61
N LYS A 186 18.86 6.09 12.43
CA LYS A 186 19.04 4.90 13.30
C LYS A 186 17.88 3.90 13.30
N MET A 187 16.90 4.07 12.42
CA MET A 187 15.80 3.14 12.20
C MET A 187 16.02 2.38 10.88
N ARG A 188 15.68 1.08 10.86
CA ARG A 188 15.85 0.25 9.67
C ARG A 188 14.57 0.18 8.85
N PHE A 189 14.72 0.34 7.55
CA PHE A 189 13.63 0.27 6.58
C PHE A 189 14.00 -0.63 5.41
N ALA A 190 13.02 -1.25 4.78
CA ALA A 190 13.17 -1.92 3.51
C ALA A 190 12.75 -0.98 2.38
N LEU A 191 13.72 -0.66 1.52
CA LEU A 191 13.52 0.11 0.30
C LEU A 191 13.29 -0.85 -0.86
N VAL A 192 12.27 -0.60 -1.69
CA VAL A 192 11.89 -1.48 -2.79
C VAL A 192 11.74 -0.70 -4.08
N LEU A 193 12.27 -1.25 -5.17
CA LEU A 193 11.99 -0.83 -6.54
C LEU A 193 11.44 -2.00 -7.35
N PHE A 194 10.40 -1.72 -8.12
CA PHE A 194 9.75 -2.64 -9.03
C PHE A 194 10.01 -2.22 -10.47
N PHE A 195 10.49 -3.16 -11.26
CA PHE A 195 11.05 -2.90 -12.58
C PHE A 195 10.29 -3.65 -13.67
N ALA A 196 10.25 -3.04 -14.85
CA ALA A 196 9.76 -3.65 -16.07
C ALA A 196 10.62 -4.84 -16.51
N HIS A 197 10.03 -5.67 -17.35
CA HIS A 197 10.66 -6.89 -17.86
C HIS A 197 11.96 -6.64 -18.63
N THR A 198 12.12 -5.44 -19.20
CA THR A 198 13.30 -5.00 -19.96
C THR A 198 14.53 -4.75 -19.08
N VAL A 199 14.34 -4.46 -17.80
CA VAL A 199 15.44 -4.15 -16.89
C VAL A 199 16.13 -5.44 -16.44
N LYS A 200 17.46 -5.51 -16.50
CA LYS A 200 18.22 -6.64 -15.95
C LYS A 200 18.43 -6.45 -14.45
N LEU A 201 18.52 -7.54 -13.69
CA LEU A 201 18.73 -7.48 -12.23
C LEU A 201 19.94 -6.64 -11.81
N GLY A 202 21.04 -6.71 -12.57
CA GLY A 202 22.22 -5.87 -12.34
C GLY A 202 21.92 -4.37 -12.42
N MET A 203 21.15 -3.95 -13.43
CA MET A 203 20.69 -2.56 -13.56
C MET A 203 19.73 -2.17 -12.45
N GLY A 204 18.81 -3.07 -12.07
CA GLY A 204 17.91 -2.85 -10.94
C GLY A 204 18.67 -2.59 -9.63
N ASN A 205 19.75 -3.35 -9.38
CA ASN A 205 20.63 -3.11 -8.23
C ASN A 205 21.36 -1.76 -8.33
N LEU A 206 21.79 -1.32 -9.52
CA LEU A 206 22.40 0.00 -9.70
C LEU A 206 21.42 1.11 -9.38
N TYR A 207 20.20 1.06 -9.91
CA TYR A 207 19.13 2.03 -9.59
C TYR A 207 18.83 2.08 -8.10
N LEU A 208 18.75 0.92 -7.46
CA LEU A 208 18.50 0.86 -6.03
C LEU A 208 19.66 1.46 -5.22
N ASN A 209 20.91 1.19 -5.58
CA ASN A 209 22.06 1.78 -4.88
C ASN A 209 22.13 3.31 -5.10
N ASP A 210 21.79 3.80 -6.29
CA ASP A 210 21.69 5.24 -6.57
C ASP A 210 20.61 5.91 -5.70
N LEU A 211 19.44 5.29 -5.60
CA LEU A 211 18.37 5.76 -4.72
C LEU A 211 18.81 5.78 -3.25
N VAL A 212 19.48 4.73 -2.77
CA VAL A 212 20.04 4.70 -1.40
C VAL A 212 21.03 5.84 -1.18
N LYS A 213 21.90 6.12 -2.17
CA LYS A 213 22.87 7.21 -2.07
C LYS A 213 22.16 8.57 -1.92
N LYS A 214 21.15 8.84 -2.75
CA LYS A 214 20.37 10.08 -2.69
C LYS A 214 19.57 10.21 -1.39
N ILE A 215 19.02 9.12 -0.86
CA ILE A 215 18.36 9.14 0.46
C ILE A 215 19.35 9.54 1.56
N LYS A 216 20.58 9.01 1.53
CA LYS A 216 21.62 9.40 2.49
C LYS A 216 22.04 10.86 2.35
N GLU A 217 22.11 11.38 1.13
CA GLU A 217 22.38 12.80 0.88
C GLU A 217 21.26 13.71 1.43
N LEU A 218 20.02 13.22 1.54
CA LEU A 218 18.92 13.95 2.19
C LEU A 218 19.04 13.96 3.73
N GLU A 219 19.74 13.01 4.34
CA GLU A 219 19.93 12.97 5.80
C GLU A 219 20.94 14.00 6.32
N GLY A 220 21.90 14.41 5.47
CA GLY A 220 23.01 15.29 5.83
C GLY A 220 24.36 14.57 5.92
#